data_AF-D7DA92-F1
#
_entry.id   AF-D7DA92-F1
#
_cell.length_a   1.000
_cell.length_b   1.000
_cell.length_c   1.000
_cell.angle_alpha   90.00
_cell.angle_beta   90.00
_cell.angle_gamma   90.00
#
_symmetry.space_group_name_H-M   'P 1'
#
loop_
_entity.id
_entity.type
_entity.pdbx_description
1 polymer ?
#
loop_
_entity_poly.entity_id
_entity_poly.type
_entity_poly.pdbx_seq_one_letter_code
_entity_poly.pdbx_strand_id
1 'polypeptide(L)'
;MGDMVAGKYTVTVTIDLRLLAMRLRESGRRFIRVHEIAYELGISPKTAGKIMVSLARLGYAVKWSEGVYMMLNERNNKYKVIDRIAGKMNEALHNSNYEEL
;
A
#
# COMPACT_ATOMS: atom_id res chain seq x y z
N MET A 1 -6.35 -42.37 21.93
CA MET A 1 -6.68 -41.45 20.83
C MET A 1 -6.03 -40.12 21.15
N GLY A 2 -4.90 -39.81 20.51
CA GLY A 2 -4.14 -38.59 20.78
C GLY A 2 -4.67 -37.44 19.93
N ASP A 3 -5.01 -36.33 20.59
CA ASP A 3 -5.30 -35.06 19.92
C ASP A 3 -4.11 -34.67 19.03
N MET A 4 -4.35 -34.57 17.73
CA MET A 4 -3.40 -33.96 16.80
C MET A 4 -3.35 -32.47 17.11
N VAL A 5 -2.34 -32.05 17.86
CA VAL A 5 -2.02 -30.62 18.05
C VAL A 5 -1.70 -30.06 16.68
N ALA A 6 -2.65 -29.36 16.06
CA ALA A 6 -2.44 -28.67 14.80
C ALA A 6 -1.38 -27.57 15.03
N GLY A 7 -0.12 -27.89 14.74
CA GLY A 7 0.99 -26.96 14.83
C GLY A 7 0.70 -25.72 13.98
N LYS A 8 0.76 -24.54 14.61
CA LYS A 8 0.69 -23.27 13.86
C LYS A 8 2.01 -23.07 13.14
N TYR A 9 2.05 -23.37 11.84
CA TYR A 9 3.18 -23.04 10.99
C TYR A 9 3.11 -21.57 10.59
N THR A 10 4.15 -20.81 10.88
CA THR A 10 4.29 -19.42 10.46
C THR A 10 5.32 -19.31 9.34
N VAL A 11 4.96 -18.58 8.29
CA VAL A 11 5.87 -18.26 7.19
C VAL A 11 6.04 -16.75 7.15
N THR A 12 7.29 -16.29 7.20
CA THR A 12 7.63 -14.88 7.00
C THR A 12 7.97 -14.67 5.54
N VAL A 13 7.22 -13.78 4.87
CA VAL A 13 7.43 -13.43 3.46
C VAL A 13 7.77 -11.95 3.37
N THR A 14 8.83 -11.64 2.63
CA THR A 14 9.20 -10.27 2.28
C THR A 14 8.73 -9.98 0.87
N ILE A 15 7.98 -8.89 0.68
CA ILE A 15 7.43 -8.48 -0.60
C ILE A 15 8.08 -7.16 -1.02
N ASP A 16 8.66 -7.13 -2.22
CA ASP A 16 9.06 -5.88 -2.86
C ASP A 16 7.82 -5.13 -3.35
N LEU A 17 7.50 -4.03 -2.69
CA LEU A 17 6.33 -3.21 -2.99
C LEU A 17 6.44 -2.48 -4.33
N ARG A 18 7.64 -2.13 -4.78
CA ARG A 18 7.85 -1.50 -6.08
C ARG A 18 7.57 -2.51 -7.20
N LEU A 19 8.11 -3.72 -7.08
CA LEU A 19 7.84 -4.78 -8.05
C LEU A 19 6.36 -5.17 -8.07
N LEU A 20 5.72 -5.25 -6.89
CA LEU A 20 4.28 -5.46 -6.79
C LEU A 20 3.50 -4.37 -7.51
N ALA A 21 3.82 -3.09 -7.28
CA ALA A 21 3.17 -1.97 -7.96
C ALA A 21 3.29 -2.05 -9.49
N MET A 22 4.47 -2.44 -10.00
CA MET A 22 4.70 -2.63 -11.42
C MET A 22 3.81 -3.73 -12.00
N ARG A 23 3.77 -4.91 -11.35
CA ARG A 23 2.90 -6.02 -11.79
C ARG A 23 1.41 -5.65 -11.76
N LEU A 24 0.98 -4.93 -10.73
CA LEU A 24 -0.40 -4.45 -10.63
C LEU A 24 -0.73 -3.49 -11.77
N ARG A 25 0.20 -2.61 -12.17
CA ARG A 25 0.02 -1.73 -13.34
C ARG A 25 -0.01 -2.51 -14.66
N GLU A 26 0.89 -3.48 -14.82
CA GLU A 26 0.97 -4.35 -16.00
C GLU A 26 -0.30 -5.17 -16.21
N SER A 27 -1.01 -5.51 -15.12
CA SER A 27 -2.32 -6.16 -15.21
C SER A 27 -3.41 -5.28 -15.87
N GLY A 28 -3.14 -4.00 -16.12
CA GLY A 28 -4.08 -3.04 -16.72
C GLY A 28 -5.21 -2.60 -15.77
N ARG A 29 -5.25 -3.13 -14.55
CA ARG A 29 -6.28 -2.82 -13.56
C ARG A 29 -6.03 -1.46 -12.93
N ARG A 30 -6.89 -0.51 -13.27
CA ARG A 30 -6.83 0.85 -12.72
C ARG A 30 -7.34 0.94 -11.28
N PHE A 31 -8.35 0.16 -10.93
CA PHE A 31 -8.93 0.11 -9.59
C PHE A 31 -8.74 -1.29 -9.02
N ILE A 32 -8.29 -1.36 -7.77
CA ILE A 32 -7.94 -2.60 -7.09
C ILE A 32 -8.62 -2.60 -5.73
N ARG A 33 -9.38 -3.65 -5.45
CA ARG A 33 -9.98 -3.89 -4.14
C ARG A 33 -9.02 -4.63 -3.24
N VAL A 34 -9.02 -4.29 -1.95
CA VAL A 34 -8.19 -4.95 -0.93
C VAL A 34 -8.43 -6.47 -0.92
N HIS A 35 -9.68 -6.90 -1.10
CA HIS A 35 -10.02 -8.33 -1.14
C HIS A 35 -9.45 -9.08 -2.35
N GLU A 36 -9.24 -8.40 -3.48
CA GLU A 36 -8.62 -9.01 -4.67
C GLU A 36 -7.14 -9.29 -4.40
N ILE A 37 -6.43 -8.35 -3.77
CA ILE A 37 -5.04 -8.53 -3.34
C ILE A 37 -4.92 -9.60 -2.26
N ALA A 38 -5.86 -9.63 -1.31
CA ALA A 38 -5.91 -10.67 -0.29
C ALA A 38 -6.01 -12.07 -0.92
N TYR A 39 -6.89 -12.22 -1.92
CA TYR A 39 -7.06 -13.47 -2.65
C TYR A 39 -5.81 -13.84 -3.46
N GLU A 40 -5.26 -12.90 -4.24
CA GLU A 40 -4.09 -13.14 -5.10
C GLU A 40 -2.83 -13.51 -4.33
N LEU A 41 -2.62 -12.89 -3.17
CA LEU A 41 -1.44 -13.14 -2.35
C LEU A 41 -1.66 -14.25 -1.30
N GLY A 42 -2.88 -14.77 -1.18
CA GLY A 42 -3.22 -15.78 -0.17
C GLY A 42 -3.06 -15.26 1.27
N ILE A 43 -3.33 -13.97 1.50
CA ILE A 43 -3.16 -13.30 2.80
C ILE A 43 -4.47 -12.79 3.35
N SER A 44 -4.50 -12.46 4.64
CA SER A 44 -5.69 -11.87 5.25
C SER A 44 -6.02 -10.48 4.67
N PRO A 45 -7.31 -10.10 4.58
CA PRO A 45 -7.71 -8.76 4.11
C PRO A 45 -7.06 -7.62 4.89
N LYS A 46 -6.82 -7.83 6.20
CA LYS A 46 -6.11 -6.87 7.05
C LYS A 46 -4.67 -6.64 6.58
N THR A 47 -3.97 -7.70 6.16
CA THR A 47 -2.59 -7.61 5.66
C THR A 47 -2.56 -6.99 4.27
N ALA A 48 -3.48 -7.38 3.38
CA ALA A 48 -3.63 -6.76 2.07
C ALA A 48 -3.92 -5.25 2.20
N GLY A 49 -4.77 -4.84 3.15
CA GLY A 49 -5.04 -3.43 3.43
C GLY A 49 -3.77 -2.67 3.81
N LYS A 50 -2.91 -3.24 4.66
CA LYS A 50 -1.61 -2.64 5.00
C LYS A 50 -0.70 -2.49 3.78
N ILE A 51 -0.66 -3.49 2.90
CA ILE A 51 0.11 -3.43 1.65
C ILE A 51 -0.39 -2.27 0.78
N MET A 52 -1.70 -2.14 0.58
CA MET A 52 -2.28 -1.07 -0.24
C MET A 52 -2.02 0.32 0.35
N VAL A 53 -2.10 0.46 1.68
CA VAL A 53 -1.71 1.70 2.37
C VAL A 53 -0.24 2.03 2.11
N SER A 54 0.67 1.04 2.22
CA SER A 54 2.09 1.27 1.93
C SER A 54 2.33 1.65 0.47
N LEU A 55 1.65 1.01 -0.48
CA LEU A 55 1.71 1.40 -1.90
C LEU A 55 1.24 2.84 -2.11
N ALA A 56 0.20 3.27 -1.40
CA ALA A 56 -0.28 4.65 -1.48
C ALA A 56 0.73 5.65 -0.90
N ARG A 57 1.32 5.33 0.27
CA ARG A 57 2.38 6.17 0.88
C ARG A 57 3.61 6.32 -0.02
N LEU A 58 3.92 5.31 -0.83
CA LEU A 58 5.01 5.34 -1.80
C LEU A 58 4.64 6.03 -3.12
N GLY A 59 3.41 6.52 -3.28
CA GLY A 59 2.94 7.20 -4.49
C GLY A 59 2.67 6.26 -5.67
N TYR A 60 2.49 4.97 -5.43
CA TYR A 60 2.10 4.01 -6.47
C TYR A 60 0.59 3.92 -6.66
N ALA A 61 -0.18 4.25 -5.62
CA ALA A 61 -1.64 4.19 -5.61
C ALA A 61 -2.22 5.37 -4.82
N VAL A 62 -3.53 5.58 -4.92
CA VAL A 62 -4.28 6.53 -4.08
C VAL A 62 -5.56 5.85 -3.59
N LYS A 63 -5.96 6.11 -2.33
CA LYS A 63 -7.24 5.61 -1.81
C LYS A 63 -8.36 6.28 -2.60
N TRP A 64 -9.24 5.47 -3.19
CA TRP A 64 -10.39 5.97 -3.97
C TRP A 64 -11.67 5.92 -3.14
N SER A 65 -11.91 4.79 -2.49
CA SER A 65 -13.04 4.59 -1.58
C SER A 65 -12.67 3.57 -0.50
N GLU A 66 -13.63 3.21 0.34
CA GLU A 66 -13.41 2.20 1.37
C GLU A 66 -13.04 0.84 0.73
N GLY A 67 -11.84 0.35 1.06
CA GLY A 67 -11.31 -0.90 0.51
C GLY A 67 -10.91 -0.87 -0.97
N VAL A 68 -10.90 0.28 -1.64
CA VAL A 68 -10.56 0.40 -3.06
C VAL A 68 -9.47 1.45 -3.29
N TYR A 69 -8.47 1.08 -4.08
CA TYR A 69 -7.34 1.93 -4.44
C TYR A 69 -7.24 2.07 -5.95
N MET A 70 -6.92 3.28 -6.41
CA MET A 70 -6.60 3.56 -7.80
C MET A 70 -5.09 3.52 -8.00
N MET A 71 -4.62 2.73 -8.97
CA MET A 71 -3.21 2.69 -9.34
C MET A 71 -2.83 3.95 -10.15
N LEU A 72 -1.75 4.61 -9.75
CA LEU A 72 -1.22 5.77 -10.44
C LEU A 72 -0.31 5.31 -11.58
N ASN A 73 -0.49 5.85 -12.79
CA ASN A 73 0.37 5.56 -13.93
C ASN A 73 1.45 6.64 -14.07
N GLU A 74 2.70 6.24 -14.31
CA GLU A 74 3.83 7.18 -14.43
C GLU A 74 3.67 8.16 -15.59
N ARG A 75 2.93 7.79 -16.64
CA ARG A 75 2.70 8.66 -17.81
C ARG A 75 1.76 9.85 -17.54
N ASN A 76 0.94 9.80 -16.49
CA ASN A 76 -0.12 10.80 -16.20
C ASN A 76 0.12 11.60 -14.92
N ASN A 77 1.39 11.82 -14.56
CA ASN A 77 1.74 12.21 -13.20
C ASN A 77 1.58 13.71 -12.87
N LYS A 78 0.40 14.28 -13.09
CA LYS A 78 0.00 15.57 -12.49
C LYS A 78 -0.04 15.50 -10.96
N TYR A 79 -0.24 14.29 -10.39
CA TYR A 79 -0.34 14.07 -8.95
C TYR A 79 1.01 14.00 -8.21
N LYS A 80 2.14 13.66 -8.88
CA LYS A 80 3.50 13.69 -8.29
C LYS A 80 3.91 15.07 -7.77
N VAL A 81 3.34 16.14 -8.33
CA VAL A 81 3.60 17.50 -7.88
C VAL A 81 2.83 17.75 -6.60
N ILE A 82 1.55 17.38 -6.56
CA ILE A 82 0.66 17.56 -5.41
C ILE A 82 1.15 16.72 -4.23
N ASP A 83 1.53 15.46 -4.44
CA ASP A 83 2.09 14.59 -3.40
C ASP A 83 3.46 15.07 -2.89
N ARG A 84 4.32 15.62 -3.76
CA ARG A 84 5.58 16.25 -3.33
C ARG A 84 5.36 17.50 -2.50
N ILE A 85 4.37 18.31 -2.84
CA ILE A 85 4.01 19.51 -2.08
C ILE A 85 3.40 19.11 -0.74
N ALA A 86 2.47 18.16 -0.73
CA ALA A 86 1.85 17.65 0.49
C ALA A 86 2.87 16.99 1.43
N GLY A 87 3.80 16.19 0.90
CA GLY A 87 4.90 15.61 1.67
C GLY A 87 5.82 16.66 2.30
N LYS A 88 6.25 17.66 1.50
CA LYS A 88 7.06 18.78 1.99
C LYS A 88 6.34 19.66 3.02
N MET A 89 5.04 19.90 2.85
CA MET A 89 4.23 20.64 3.83
C MET A 89 4.15 19.90 5.17
N ASN A 90 4.02 18.57 5.15
CA ASN A 90 3.93 17.78 6.36
C ASN A 90 5.27 17.75 7.13
N GLU A 91 6.39 17.70 6.40
CA GLU A 91 7.74 17.84 7.00
C GLU A 91 7.99 19.24 7.56
N ALA A 92 7.55 20.30 6.85
CA ALA A 92 7.69 21.68 7.31
C ALA A 92 6.87 21.96 8.59
N LEU A 93 5.62 21.47 8.66
CA LEU A 93 4.79 21.59 9.86
C LEU A 93 5.36 20.82 11.06
N HIS A 94 6.04 19.70 10.82
CA HIS A 94 6.67 18.93 11.89
C HIS A 94 7.91 19.64 12.45
N ASN A 95 8.69 20.31 11.61
CA ASN A 95 9.92 21.00 12.04
C ASN A 95 9.65 22.38 12.68
N SER A 96 8.58 23.09 12.31
CA SER A 96 8.23 24.37 12.96
C SER A 96 7.80 24.23 14.42
N ASN A 97 7.33 23.06 14.85
CA ASN A 97 6.94 22.82 16.25
C ASN A 97 8.12 22.61 17.22
N TYR A 98 9.37 22.57 16.73
CA TYR A 98 10.57 22.42 17.56
C TYR A 98 11.42 23.70 17.67
N GLU A 99 11.02 24.80 17.03
CA GLU A 99 11.74 26.09 17.09
C GLU A 99 11.05 27.14 18.00
N GLU A 100 9.94 26.79 18.67
CA GLU A 100 9.25 27.65 19.66
C GLU A 100 9.47 27.22 21.14
N LEU A 101 10.65 26.68 21.48
CA LEU A 101 11.09 26.45 22.86
C LEU A 101 12.49 27.04 23.08
#